data_AF-A0A7K8TLD3-F1
#
_entry.id   AF-A0A7K8TLD3-F1
#
_cell.length_a   1.000
_cell.length_b   1.000
_cell.length_c   1.000
_cell.angle_alpha   90.00
_cell.angle_beta   90.00
_cell.angle_gamma   90.00
#
_symmetry.space_group_name_H-M   'P 1'
#
loop_
_entity.id
_entity.type
_entity.pdbx_description
1 polymer ?
#
loop_
_entity_poly.entity_id
_entity_poly.type
_entity_poly.pdbx_seq_one_letter_code
_entity_poly.pdbx_strand_id
1 'polypeptide(L)'
;RPDSAVPGDVLVLTKPLGTQVAVSAHQWLDNPERWNKIKLVVTREEVELAYQEAMFSMATLNRTGGSPHGGGGGGGDTVGGGTRVTSSFATAAGLMRAFGAHAATDVTGFGIVGHARALAAQQRHEVAFVIHNLPVIAKMAAVSKACGARFGLLQGTAPETSG
;
A
#
# COMPACT_ATOMS: atom_id res chain seq x y z
N ARG A 1 9.20 18.08 -10.73
CA ARG A 1 8.06 17.91 -9.80
C ARG A 1 7.24 16.71 -10.33
N PRO A 2 6.41 16.03 -9.53
CA PRO A 2 5.56 14.95 -10.04
C PRO A 2 4.34 15.54 -10.75
N ASP A 3 4.54 16.22 -11.89
CA ASP A 3 3.55 17.06 -12.56
C ASP A 3 3.35 16.73 -14.06
N SER A 4 3.79 15.54 -14.49
CA SER A 4 3.84 15.15 -15.91
C SER A 4 2.82 14.06 -16.31
N ALA A 5 1.82 13.75 -15.48
CA ALA A 5 0.80 12.76 -15.83
C ALA A 5 -0.06 13.24 -17.02
N VAL A 6 -0.47 12.29 -17.86
CA VAL A 6 -1.26 12.54 -19.08
C VAL A 6 -2.50 11.63 -19.14
N PRO A 7 -3.57 12.02 -19.87
CA PRO A 7 -4.70 11.14 -20.10
C PRO A 7 -4.27 9.82 -20.74
N GLY A 8 -4.76 8.71 -20.20
CA GLY A 8 -4.36 7.36 -20.62
C GLY A 8 -3.31 6.71 -19.72
N ASP A 9 -2.67 7.47 -18.83
CA ASP A 9 -1.82 6.90 -17.79
C ASP A 9 -2.60 5.99 -16.84
N VAL A 10 -1.91 5.00 -16.27
CA VAL A 10 -2.46 4.06 -15.29
C VAL A 10 -1.96 4.36 -13.89
N LEU A 11 -2.83 4.18 -12.90
CA LEU A 11 -2.51 4.35 -11.48
C LEU A 11 -2.05 3.01 -10.89
N VAL A 12 -0.88 3.00 -10.26
CA VAL A 12 -0.31 1.81 -9.61
C VAL A 12 -0.06 2.10 -8.14
N LEU A 13 -0.59 1.24 -7.26
CA LEU A 13 -0.28 1.24 -5.84
C LEU A 13 0.77 0.18 -5.53
N THR A 14 1.82 0.57 -4.79
CA THR A 14 2.92 -0.33 -4.44
C THR A 14 2.71 -1.05 -3.12
N LYS A 15 1.76 -0.59 -2.29
CA LYS A 15 1.42 -1.16 -0.99
C LYS A 15 -0.09 -1.30 -0.83
N PRO A 16 -0.57 -2.32 -0.09
CA PRO A 16 -1.99 -2.44 0.23
C PRO A 16 -2.42 -1.39 1.26
N LEU A 17 -3.68 -0.99 1.18
CA LEU A 17 -4.36 -0.10 2.13
C LEU A 17 -4.93 -0.85 3.33
N GLY A 18 -5.32 -0.12 4.36
CA GLY A 18 -5.98 -0.64 5.55
C GLY A 18 -5.02 -0.88 6.71
N THR A 19 -3.83 -0.28 6.69
CA THR A 19 -2.84 -0.40 7.77
C THR A 19 -3.40 0.04 9.12
N GLN A 20 -4.10 1.18 9.16
CA GLN A 20 -4.74 1.69 10.37
C GLN A 20 -5.85 0.76 10.89
N VAL A 21 -6.57 0.07 10.00
CA VAL A 21 -7.61 -0.90 10.38
C VAL A 21 -6.96 -2.12 11.01
N ALA A 22 -5.87 -2.64 10.43
CA ALA A 22 -5.14 -3.78 10.94
C ALA A 22 -4.54 -3.50 12.34
N VAL A 23 -3.85 -2.36 12.49
CA VAL A 23 -3.29 -1.94 13.78
C VAL A 23 -4.38 -1.75 14.84
N SER A 24 -5.50 -1.13 14.46
CA SER A 24 -6.63 -0.92 15.38
C SER A 24 -7.26 -2.26 15.79
N ALA A 25 -7.49 -3.18 14.85
CA ALA A 25 -8.08 -4.48 15.12
C ALA A 25 -7.20 -5.30 16.08
N HIS A 26 -5.87 -5.27 15.88
CA HIS A 26 -4.92 -5.93 16.76
C HIS A 26 -4.97 -5.39 18.19
N GLN A 27 -4.99 -4.05 18.35
CA GLN A 27 -5.16 -3.42 19.67
C GLN A 27 -6.47 -3.79 20.36
N TRP A 28 -7.50 -4.20 19.61
CA TRP A 28 -8.80 -4.55 20.18
C TRP A 28 -8.85 -5.98 20.70
N LEU A 29 -7.88 -6.85 20.38
CA LEU A 29 -7.83 -8.22 20.88
C LEU A 29 -7.85 -8.26 22.42
N ASP A 30 -7.20 -7.30 23.06
CA ASP A 30 -7.16 -7.16 24.53
C ASP A 30 -8.26 -6.24 25.09
N ASN A 31 -9.19 -5.78 24.24
CA ASN A 31 -10.32 -4.94 24.63
C ASN A 31 -11.65 -5.63 24.30
N PRO A 32 -12.30 -6.32 25.27
CA PRO A 32 -13.50 -7.11 25.02
C PRO A 32 -14.64 -6.34 24.38
N GLU A 33 -14.89 -5.09 24.78
CA GLU A 33 -15.96 -4.26 24.22
C GLU A 33 -15.74 -3.96 22.74
N ARG A 34 -14.50 -3.68 22.34
CA ARG A 34 -14.15 -3.41 20.95
C ARG A 34 -14.05 -4.69 20.13
N TRP A 35 -13.46 -5.75 20.68
CA TRP A 35 -13.40 -7.07 20.04
C TRP A 35 -14.79 -7.61 19.70
N ASN A 36 -15.74 -7.46 20.62
CA ASN A 36 -17.13 -7.90 20.42
C ASN A 36 -17.80 -7.29 19.18
N LYS A 37 -17.32 -6.12 18.69
CA LYS A 37 -17.85 -5.47 17.49
C LYS A 37 -17.38 -6.12 16.18
N ILE A 38 -16.23 -6.80 16.21
CA ILE A 38 -15.59 -7.34 15.01
C ILE A 38 -15.39 -8.87 15.04
N LYS A 39 -15.52 -9.51 16.20
CA LYS A 39 -15.31 -10.96 16.37
C LYS A 39 -16.22 -11.86 15.51
N LEU A 40 -17.31 -11.32 14.98
CA LEU A 40 -18.22 -12.04 14.07
C LEU A 40 -17.78 -11.97 12.60
N VAL A 41 -16.84 -11.08 12.26
CA VAL A 41 -16.38 -10.87 10.88
C VAL A 41 -14.92 -11.24 10.66
N VAL A 42 -14.14 -11.43 11.73
CA VAL A 42 -12.71 -11.77 11.68
C VAL A 42 -12.31 -12.61 12.88
N THR A 43 -11.37 -13.54 12.71
CA THR A 43 -10.77 -14.32 13.81
C THR A 43 -9.53 -13.63 14.39
N ARG A 44 -9.06 -14.09 15.55
CA ARG A 44 -7.84 -13.56 16.17
C ARG A 44 -6.61 -13.80 15.28
N GLU A 45 -6.54 -14.98 14.67
CA GLU A 45 -5.45 -15.38 13.78
C GLU A 45 -5.43 -14.51 12.52
N GLU A 46 -6.61 -14.21 11.95
CA GLU A 46 -6.73 -13.32 10.80
C GLU A 46 -6.31 -11.88 11.14
N VAL A 47 -6.62 -11.39 12.35
CA VAL A 47 -6.15 -10.08 12.82
C VAL A 47 -4.64 -10.05 13.01
N GLU A 48 -4.05 -11.10 13.58
CA GLU A 48 -2.60 -11.21 13.74
C GLU A 48 -1.90 -11.19 12.38
N LEU A 49 -2.38 -11.98 11.42
CA LEU A 49 -1.82 -12.01 10.06
C LEU A 49 -1.90 -10.63 9.39
N ALA A 50 -3.05 -9.95 9.49
CA ALA A 50 -3.22 -8.61 8.94
C ALA A 50 -2.29 -7.58 9.62
N TYR A 51 -2.06 -7.72 10.93
CA TYR A 51 -1.12 -6.87 11.66
C TYR A 51 0.33 -7.09 11.21
N GLN A 52 0.76 -8.34 11.05
CA GLN A 52 2.08 -8.66 10.52
C GLN A 52 2.28 -8.13 9.10
N GLU A 53 1.26 -8.28 8.23
CA GLU A 53 1.29 -7.73 6.87
C GLU A 53 1.38 -6.20 6.87
N ALA A 54 0.60 -5.53 7.74
CA ALA A 54 0.68 -4.07 7.91
C ALA A 54 2.06 -3.64 8.41
N MET A 55 2.62 -4.34 9.41
CA MET A 55 3.97 -4.05 9.93
C MET A 55 5.04 -4.25 8.88
N PHE A 56 4.97 -5.32 8.09
CA PHE A 56 5.89 -5.58 6.99
C PHE A 56 5.78 -4.49 5.91
N SER A 57 4.55 -4.12 5.54
CA SER A 57 4.29 -3.02 4.59
C SER A 57 4.88 -1.70 5.10
N MET A 58 4.70 -1.35 6.37
CA MET A 58 5.23 -0.12 6.97
C MET A 58 6.76 -0.11 7.11
N ALA A 59 7.37 -1.26 7.38
CA ALA A 59 8.82 -1.40 7.54
C ALA A 59 9.60 -1.26 6.22
N THR A 60 8.94 -1.42 5.08
CA THR A 60 9.59 -1.25 3.77
C THR A 60 9.74 0.24 3.40
N LEU A 61 10.98 0.66 3.18
CA LEU A 61 11.29 2.04 2.75
C LEU A 61 11.05 2.22 1.25
N ASN A 62 10.39 3.31 0.86
CA ASN A 62 10.36 3.81 -0.52
C ASN A 62 11.68 4.52 -0.92
N ARG A 63 12.84 4.04 -0.43
CA ARG A 63 14.14 4.74 -0.59
C ARG A 63 14.69 4.66 -2.03
N THR A 64 14.90 5.80 -2.67
CA THR A 64 15.73 5.92 -3.87
C THR A 64 17.12 5.34 -3.57
N GLY A 65 17.43 4.16 -4.10
CA GLY A 65 18.81 3.68 -4.14
C GLY A 65 19.64 4.68 -4.94
N GLY A 66 20.52 5.41 -4.25
CA GLY A 66 21.67 6.05 -4.85
C GLY A 66 22.59 4.94 -5.38
N SER A 67 23.15 5.17 -6.57
CA SER A 67 23.99 4.25 -7.32
C SER A 67 24.99 3.48 -6.44
N PRO A 68 25.06 2.14 -6.52
CA PRO A 68 26.30 1.44 -6.26
C PRO A 68 27.13 1.51 -7.54
N HIS A 69 27.98 2.53 -7.66
CA HIS A 69 29.17 2.39 -8.49
C HIS A 69 30.15 1.49 -7.73
N GLY A 70 30.54 0.38 -8.35
CA GLY A 70 31.84 -0.27 -8.11
C GLY A 70 31.81 -1.71 -7.59
N GLY A 71 32.01 -2.66 -8.51
CA GLY A 71 33.04 -3.68 -8.31
C GLY A 71 32.64 -5.10 -7.92
N GLY A 72 32.42 -5.95 -8.93
CA GLY A 72 33.14 -7.23 -9.12
C GLY A 72 32.93 -8.41 -8.15
N GLY A 73 32.54 -9.57 -8.71
CA GLY A 73 32.77 -10.88 -8.10
C GLY A 73 31.73 -11.92 -8.51
N GLY A 74 32.10 -12.82 -9.43
CA GLY A 74 31.20 -13.82 -10.01
C GLY A 74 30.97 -15.08 -9.17
N GLY A 75 30.10 -15.95 -9.71
CA GLY A 75 29.82 -17.29 -9.21
C GLY A 75 28.46 -17.75 -9.70
N GLY A 76 28.44 -18.55 -10.77
CA GLY A 76 27.22 -19.13 -11.33
C GLY A 76 26.65 -20.24 -10.44
N ASP A 77 25.37 -20.55 -10.66
CA ASP A 77 24.86 -21.92 -10.78
C ASP A 77 23.40 -21.88 -11.26
N THR A 78 23.20 -22.44 -12.45
CA THR A 78 21.90 -22.71 -13.09
C THR A 78 21.32 -24.03 -12.59
N VAL A 79 20.12 -24.03 -12.02
CA VAL A 79 19.20 -25.19 -12.03
C VAL A 79 17.74 -24.74 -11.99
N GLY A 80 16.93 -25.25 -12.93
CA GLY A 80 15.57 -25.72 -12.64
C GLY A 80 14.41 -24.74 -12.87
N GLY A 81 13.64 -25.01 -13.93
CA GLY A 81 12.36 -24.37 -14.20
C GLY A 81 11.37 -24.52 -13.04
N GLY A 82 10.93 -23.38 -12.54
CA GLY A 82 9.84 -23.21 -11.61
C GLY A 82 9.60 -21.72 -11.49
N THR A 83 8.44 -21.23 -11.90
CA THR A 83 8.04 -19.84 -11.74
C THR A 83 8.04 -19.51 -10.25
N ARG A 84 9.18 -19.02 -9.76
CA ARG A 84 9.34 -18.56 -8.39
C ARG A 84 8.64 -17.21 -8.34
N VAL A 85 7.44 -17.17 -7.78
CA VAL A 85 6.78 -15.93 -7.36
C VAL A 85 7.57 -15.41 -6.17
N THR A 86 8.75 -14.84 -6.42
CA THR A 86 9.40 -13.96 -5.47
C THR A 86 8.75 -12.61 -5.67
N SER A 87 8.06 -12.08 -4.65
CA SER A 87 7.66 -10.69 -4.60
C SER A 87 8.93 -9.85 -4.68
N SER A 88 9.33 -9.48 -5.89
CA SER A 88 10.55 -8.74 -6.16
C SER A 88 10.41 -7.33 -5.59
N PHE A 89 10.84 -7.14 -4.34
CA PHE A 89 10.84 -5.86 -3.63
C PHE A 89 11.94 -4.92 -4.18
N ALA A 90 11.89 -4.60 -5.48
CA ALA A 90 12.63 -3.46 -6.00
C ALA A 90 11.99 -2.20 -5.39
N THR A 91 12.80 -1.31 -4.81
CA THR A 91 12.27 -0.12 -4.14
C THR A 91 11.36 0.66 -5.09
N ALA A 92 10.19 1.10 -4.64
CA ALA A 92 9.19 1.80 -5.46
C ALA A 92 9.81 2.90 -6.34
N ALA A 93 10.74 3.68 -5.78
CA ALA A 93 11.44 4.73 -6.51
C ALA A 93 12.40 4.23 -7.62
N GLY A 94 12.97 3.03 -7.48
CA GLY A 94 13.77 2.38 -8.52
C GLY A 94 12.89 1.90 -9.68
N LEU A 95 11.74 1.29 -9.37
CA LEU A 95 10.75 0.89 -10.37
C LEU A 95 10.16 2.09 -11.10
N MET A 96 9.81 3.16 -10.38
CA MET A 96 9.31 4.40 -10.97
C MET A 96 10.26 4.96 -12.03
N ARG A 97 11.57 4.94 -11.79
CA ARG A 97 12.55 5.37 -12.81
C ARG A 97 12.67 4.38 -13.96
N ALA A 98 12.74 3.08 -13.66
CA ALA A 98 12.92 2.05 -14.67
C ALA A 98 11.75 1.97 -15.66
N PHE A 99 10.53 2.26 -15.19
CA PHE A 99 9.30 2.22 -15.99
C PHE A 99 8.78 3.60 -16.40
N GLY A 100 9.56 4.67 -16.15
CA GLY A 100 9.22 6.02 -16.63
C GLY A 100 7.96 6.63 -15.99
N ALA A 101 7.78 6.48 -14.67
CA ALA A 101 6.63 7.06 -13.97
C ALA A 101 6.56 8.59 -14.17
N HIS A 102 5.40 9.07 -14.62
CA HIS A 102 5.16 10.48 -14.91
C HIS A 102 4.87 11.33 -13.67
N ALA A 103 4.32 10.69 -12.63
CA ALA A 103 4.01 11.32 -11.35
C ALA A 103 3.97 10.26 -10.25
N ALA A 104 4.26 10.66 -9.01
CA ALA A 104 4.18 9.80 -7.85
C ALA A 104 3.87 10.63 -6.60
N THR A 105 3.12 10.02 -5.68
CA THR A 105 2.88 10.51 -4.32
C THR A 105 2.93 9.30 -3.39
N ASP A 106 3.37 9.51 -2.15
CA ASP A 106 3.10 8.60 -1.05
C ASP A 106 1.62 8.72 -0.61
N VAL A 107 1.09 7.69 0.06
CA VAL A 107 -0.26 7.71 0.65
C VAL A 107 -0.12 7.61 2.16
N THR A 108 -0.52 8.66 2.87
CA THR A 108 -0.37 8.76 4.33
C THR A 108 -1.69 9.16 5.00
N GLY A 109 -1.66 10.04 6.00
CA GLY A 109 -2.78 10.29 6.91
C GLY A 109 -4.05 10.88 6.27
N PHE A 110 -3.97 11.40 5.05
CA PHE A 110 -5.14 11.90 4.31
C PHE A 110 -5.90 10.83 3.52
N GLY A 111 -5.37 9.60 3.50
CA GLY A 111 -5.92 8.50 2.72
C GLY A 111 -5.72 8.68 1.21
N ILE A 112 -6.01 7.61 0.46
CA ILE A 112 -5.73 7.54 -0.97
C ILE A 112 -6.44 8.64 -1.77
N VAL A 113 -7.69 8.97 -1.44
CA VAL A 113 -8.46 9.99 -2.19
C VAL A 113 -7.86 11.37 -1.96
N GLY A 114 -7.40 11.67 -0.74
CA GLY A 114 -6.75 12.95 -0.43
C GLY A 114 -5.47 13.13 -1.24
N HIS A 115 -4.60 12.11 -1.24
CA HIS A 115 -3.35 12.14 -1.98
C HIS A 115 -3.56 12.13 -3.51
N ALA A 116 -4.51 11.34 -4.03
CA ALA A 116 -4.81 11.32 -5.45
C ALA A 116 -5.34 12.66 -5.96
N ARG A 117 -6.22 13.34 -5.18
CA ARG A 117 -6.71 14.69 -5.53
C ARG A 117 -5.60 15.72 -5.51
N ALA A 118 -4.73 15.68 -4.49
CA ALA A 118 -3.59 16.58 -4.40
C ALA A 118 -2.63 16.38 -5.58
N LEU A 119 -2.35 15.13 -5.94
CA LEU A 119 -1.50 14.83 -7.09
C LEU A 119 -2.14 15.30 -8.40
N ALA A 120 -3.43 15.03 -8.63
CA ALA A 120 -4.15 15.50 -9.82
C ALA A 120 -4.11 17.03 -9.95
N ALA A 121 -4.31 17.76 -8.84
CA ALA A 121 -4.27 19.22 -8.81
C ALA A 121 -2.88 19.82 -9.10
N GLN A 122 -1.81 19.02 -8.99
CA GLN A 122 -0.44 19.43 -9.29
C GLN A 122 -0.02 19.17 -10.75
N GLN A 123 -0.85 18.49 -11.54
CA GLN A 123 -0.49 18.14 -12.92
C GLN A 123 -0.58 19.35 -13.85
N ARG A 124 0.31 19.38 -14.85
CA ARG A 124 0.29 20.44 -15.88
C ARG A 124 -0.79 20.20 -16.93
N HIS A 125 -1.09 18.93 -17.19
CA HIS A 125 -2.17 18.54 -18.08
C HIS A 125 -3.47 18.46 -17.28
N GLU A 126 -4.58 18.80 -17.94
CA GLU A 126 -5.90 18.56 -17.38
C GLU A 126 -6.15 17.05 -17.31
N VAL A 127 -6.07 16.48 -16.12
CA VAL A 127 -6.26 15.05 -15.87
C VAL A 127 -7.21 14.82 -14.72
N ALA A 128 -7.95 13.70 -14.81
CA ALA A 128 -8.76 13.18 -13.73
C ALA A 128 -8.30 11.75 -13.41
N PHE A 129 -8.17 11.44 -12.12
CA PHE A 129 -7.78 10.11 -11.66
C PHE A 129 -9.00 9.31 -11.28
N VAL A 130 -9.13 8.11 -11.85
CA VAL A 130 -10.22 7.18 -11.56
C VAL A 130 -9.63 5.90 -10.97
N ILE A 131 -10.02 5.58 -9.74
CA ILE A 131 -9.55 4.40 -9.01
C ILE A 131 -10.66 3.36 -9.03
N HIS A 132 -10.44 2.26 -9.75
CA HIS A 132 -11.45 1.20 -9.88
C HIS A 132 -11.34 0.13 -8.80
N ASN A 133 -10.13 -0.11 -8.31
CA ASN A 133 -9.86 -1.18 -7.37
C ASN A 133 -8.86 -0.72 -6.32
N LEU A 134 -9.07 -1.18 -5.08
CA LEU A 134 -8.21 -0.86 -3.95
C LEU A 134 -7.56 -2.16 -3.47
N PRO A 135 -6.22 -2.31 -3.57
CA PRO A 135 -5.54 -3.39 -2.86
C PRO A 135 -5.66 -3.10 -1.37
N VAL A 136 -6.35 -3.98 -0.64
CA VAL A 136 -6.61 -3.81 0.79
C VAL A 136 -6.09 -5.07 1.49
N ILE A 137 -5.43 -4.89 2.64
CA ILE A 137 -5.00 -5.99 3.50
C ILE A 137 -6.19 -6.92 3.77
N ALA A 138 -5.97 -8.22 3.66
CA ALA A 138 -7.04 -9.20 3.74
C ALA A 138 -7.92 -8.99 5.00
N LYS A 139 -9.23 -9.17 4.83
CA LYS A 139 -10.27 -8.98 5.87
C LYS A 139 -10.47 -7.54 6.37
N MET A 140 -9.55 -6.61 6.13
CA MET A 140 -9.68 -5.23 6.65
C MET A 140 -10.82 -4.45 6.01
N ALA A 141 -11.21 -4.77 4.78
CA ALA A 141 -12.43 -4.25 4.16
C ALA A 141 -13.70 -4.65 4.97
N ALA A 142 -13.77 -5.93 5.40
CA ALA A 142 -14.89 -6.44 6.19
C ALA A 142 -14.90 -5.85 7.60
N VAL A 143 -13.74 -5.77 8.26
CA VAL A 143 -13.58 -5.13 9.57
C VAL A 143 -13.98 -3.66 9.51
N SER A 144 -13.52 -2.93 8.48
CA SER A 144 -13.91 -1.53 8.27
C SER A 144 -15.41 -1.40 8.11
N LYS A 145 -16.05 -2.28 7.32
CA LYS A 145 -17.50 -2.27 7.12
C LYS A 145 -18.27 -2.56 8.40
N ALA A 146 -17.81 -3.52 9.22
CA ALA A 146 -18.42 -3.84 10.51
C ALA A 146 -18.34 -2.68 11.51
N CYS A 147 -17.33 -1.82 11.38
CA CYS A 147 -17.18 -0.62 12.19
C CYS A 147 -17.89 0.63 11.62
N GLY A 148 -18.67 0.47 10.55
CA GLY A 148 -19.38 1.56 9.87
C GLY A 148 -18.42 2.63 9.33
N ALA A 149 -18.75 3.91 9.56
CA ALA A 149 -17.97 5.04 9.06
C ALA A 149 -16.67 5.30 9.83
N ARG A 150 -16.32 4.48 10.84
CA ARG A 150 -15.19 4.75 11.75
C ARG A 150 -13.85 4.91 11.03
N PHE A 151 -13.60 4.08 10.01
CA PHE A 151 -12.31 4.07 9.32
C PHE A 151 -12.34 4.75 7.96
N GLY A 152 -13.45 4.72 7.23
CA GLY A 152 -13.51 5.33 5.91
C GLY A 152 -12.67 4.62 4.83
N LEU A 153 -12.26 3.35 5.06
CA LEU A 153 -11.35 2.62 4.17
C LEU A 153 -11.94 2.45 2.77
N LEU A 154 -13.21 2.05 2.69
CA LEU A 154 -13.90 1.84 1.41
C LEU A 154 -14.22 3.16 0.70
N GLN A 155 -14.23 4.27 1.43
CA GLN A 155 -14.38 5.63 0.92
C GLN A 155 -13.03 6.23 0.51
N GLY A 156 -11.92 5.53 0.77
CA GLY A 156 -10.56 5.98 0.47
C GLY A 156 -10.08 7.15 1.33
N THR A 157 -10.72 7.37 2.48
CA THR A 157 -10.38 8.44 3.44
C THR A 157 -9.71 7.90 4.71
N ALA A 158 -9.51 6.59 4.80
CA ALA A 158 -8.78 6.00 5.91
C ALA A 158 -7.34 6.53 5.95
N PRO A 159 -6.86 6.99 7.11
CA PRO A 159 -5.45 7.28 7.29
C PRO A 159 -4.61 6.04 7.02
N GLU A 160 -3.53 6.21 6.26
CA GLU A 160 -2.50 5.19 6.09
C GLU A 160 -1.22 5.62 6.80
N THR A 161 -0.44 4.66 7.28
CA THR A 161 0.90 4.92 7.83
C THR A 161 1.91 4.30 6.88
N SER A 162 2.86 5.11 6.38
CA SER A 162 3.95 4.67 5.48
C SER A 162 3.49 3.89 4.23
N GLY A 163 2.35 4.29 3.65
CA GLY A 163 1.78 3.72 2.43
C GLY A 163 2.51 4.08 1.14
#